data_AF-Q113F3-F1
#
_entry.id   AF-Q113F3-F1
#
_cell.length_a   1.000
_cell.length_b   1.000
_cell.length_c   1.000
_cell.angle_alpha   90.00
_cell.angle_beta   90.00
_cell.angle_gamma   90.00
#
_symmetry.space_group_name_H-M   'P 1'
#
loop_
_entity.id
_entity.type
_entity.pdbx_description
1 polymer ?
#
loop_
_entity_poly.entity_id
_entity_poly.type
_entity_poly.pdbx_seq_one_letter_code
_entity_poly.pdbx_strand_id
1 'polypeptide(L)'
;MKQKCTDKAIANKIKKWLQVVSQLNNGDFIFAIPTTRLTSLKSLIQDKTAAELFAFHLAKKLQQEMNEVKRYKEFTQEEWSIRLNLISDTVAQMEDYLADPTAEKKHSFWELLRRIDGLQSNHYGRVNWSTVSFFRSGYLLKLDYALRCFVEQDFSSWAYKLAMVYVVRYEPSYGSGLIPASVPMLLEVSEFWCNYYFDCSLIEKFPQDLKISCLK
;
A
#
# COMPACT_ATOMS: atom_id res chain seq x y z
N MET A 1 -7.49 16.77 27.02
CA MET A 1 -7.62 17.63 25.82
C MET A 1 -6.75 17.20 24.64
N LYS A 2 -5.49 16.76 24.83
CA LYS A 2 -4.60 16.34 23.73
C LYS A 2 -5.14 15.18 22.87
N GLN A 3 -5.64 14.10 23.50
CA GLN A 3 -6.18 12.94 22.77
C GLN A 3 -7.35 13.30 21.83
N LYS A 4 -8.36 14.02 22.33
CA LYS A 4 -9.50 14.50 21.51
C LYS A 4 -9.09 15.37 20.31
N CYS A 5 -7.99 16.12 20.42
CA CYS A 5 -7.48 16.95 19.33
C CYS A 5 -6.80 16.10 18.25
N THR A 6 -6.01 15.10 18.66
CA THR A 6 -5.38 14.12 17.78
C THR A 6 -6.42 13.28 17.04
N ASP A 7 -7.44 12.78 17.73
CA ASP A 7 -8.51 11.96 17.13
C ASP A 7 -9.27 12.74 16.06
N LYS A 8 -9.58 14.02 16.32
CA LYS A 8 -10.23 14.91 15.33
C LYS A 8 -9.33 15.15 14.11
N ALA A 9 -8.02 15.34 14.33
CA ALA A 9 -7.07 15.55 13.25
C ALA A 9 -6.93 14.30 12.37
N ILE A 10 -6.89 13.10 12.97
CA ILE A 10 -6.87 11.82 12.27
C ILE A 10 -8.16 11.62 11.47
N ALA A 11 -9.32 11.83 12.10
CA ALA A 11 -10.61 11.67 11.43
C ALA A 11 -10.75 12.60 10.22
N ASN A 12 -10.27 13.85 10.34
CA ASN A 12 -10.26 14.79 9.22
C ASN A 12 -9.37 14.34 8.05
N LYS A 13 -8.26 13.61 8.30
CA LYS A 13 -7.41 13.09 7.24
C LYS A 13 -8.11 11.96 6.48
N ILE A 14 -8.72 11.01 7.20
CA ILE A 14 -9.50 9.92 6.60
C ILE A 14 -10.69 10.48 5.82
N LYS A 15 -11.42 11.44 6.39
CA LYS A 15 -12.53 12.12 5.70
C LYS A 15 -12.12 12.76 4.37
N LYS A 16 -10.93 13.36 4.29
CA LYS A 16 -10.41 13.91 3.02
C LYS A 16 -10.20 12.84 1.96
N TRP A 17 -9.85 11.60 2.33
CA TRP A 17 -9.75 10.50 1.38
C TRP A 17 -11.12 9.99 0.95
N LEU A 18 -12.09 9.92 1.87
CA LEU A 18 -13.48 9.59 1.51
C LEU A 18 -14.10 10.64 0.57
N GLN A 19 -13.74 11.92 0.72
CA GLN A 19 -14.11 12.96 -0.24
C GLN A 19 -13.51 12.71 -1.63
N VAL A 20 -12.26 12.23 -1.72
CA VAL A 20 -11.67 11.81 -3.00
C VAL A 20 -12.42 10.63 -3.58
N VAL A 21 -12.79 9.63 -2.77
CA VAL A 21 -13.63 8.50 -3.22
C VAL A 21 -14.95 9.00 -3.79
N SER A 22 -15.64 9.91 -3.09
CA SER A 22 -16.89 10.50 -3.59
C SER A 22 -16.70 11.25 -4.91
N GLN A 23 -15.63 12.05 -5.05
CA GLN A 23 -15.34 12.76 -6.30
C GLN A 23 -15.14 11.78 -7.47
N LEU A 24 -14.41 10.69 -7.23
CA LEU A 24 -14.15 9.67 -8.24
C LEU A 24 -15.42 8.92 -8.65
N ASN A 25 -16.29 8.58 -7.70
CA ASN A 25 -17.54 7.88 -8.00
C ASN A 25 -18.58 8.78 -8.70
N ASN A 26 -18.58 10.08 -8.40
CA ASN A 26 -19.52 11.02 -9.00
C ASN A 26 -19.09 11.51 -10.40
N GLY A 27 -17.85 11.21 -10.82
CA GLY A 27 -17.30 11.76 -12.06
C GLY A 27 -16.89 13.23 -11.95
N ASP A 28 -16.69 13.75 -10.74
CA ASP A 28 -16.33 15.15 -10.48
C ASP A 28 -14.81 15.41 -10.72
N PHE A 29 -14.29 14.89 -11.84
CA PHE A 29 -12.90 15.01 -12.24
C PHE A 29 -12.76 14.83 -13.76
N ILE A 30 -11.78 15.49 -14.36
CA ILE A 30 -11.48 15.37 -15.80
C ILE A 30 -10.19 14.58 -16.02
N PHE A 31 -9.19 14.83 -15.16
CA PHE A 31 -7.91 14.13 -15.13
C PHE A 31 -7.72 13.46 -13.78
N ALA A 32 -6.76 12.55 -13.70
CA ALA A 32 -6.42 11.87 -12.45
C ALA A 32 -6.20 12.87 -11.31
N ILE A 33 -6.86 12.63 -10.17
CA ILE A 33 -6.72 13.47 -8.99
C ILE A 33 -5.27 13.35 -8.48
N PRO A 34 -4.60 14.47 -8.14
CA PRO A 34 -3.19 14.45 -7.75
C PRO A 34 -2.91 13.54 -6.54
N THR A 35 -1.83 12.77 -6.65
CA THR A 35 -1.38 11.87 -5.58
C THR A 35 -0.94 12.62 -4.31
N THR A 36 -0.71 13.93 -4.40
CA THR A 36 -0.44 14.80 -3.24
C THR A 36 -1.57 14.77 -2.21
N ARG A 37 -2.80 14.38 -2.59
CA ARG A 37 -3.92 14.14 -1.67
C ARG A 37 -3.66 13.02 -0.66
N LEU A 38 -2.70 12.13 -0.93
CA LEU A 38 -2.29 11.05 -0.03
C LEU A 38 -1.14 11.44 0.91
N THR A 39 -0.55 12.63 0.80
CA THR A 39 0.59 13.05 1.65
C THR A 39 0.27 13.03 3.14
N SER A 40 -1.00 13.17 3.52
CA SER A 40 -1.46 13.05 4.90
C SER A 40 -1.18 11.67 5.52
N LEU A 41 -0.98 10.61 4.72
CA LEU A 41 -0.58 9.28 5.19
C LEU A 41 0.71 9.33 6.00
N LYS A 42 1.71 10.11 5.57
CA LYS A 42 2.99 10.23 6.31
C LYS A 42 2.76 10.63 7.76
N SER A 43 1.84 11.56 7.98
CA SER A 43 1.48 12.05 9.31
C SER A 43 0.51 11.15 10.08
N LEU A 44 0.01 10.07 9.47
CA LEU A 44 -0.78 9.02 10.12
C LEU A 44 0.09 7.83 10.53
N ILE A 45 1.33 7.76 10.08
CA ILE A 45 2.28 6.75 10.51
C ILE A 45 3.11 7.37 11.64
N GLN A 46 2.66 7.24 12.88
CA GLN A 46 3.27 7.92 14.04
C GLN A 46 4.50 7.20 14.58
N ASP A 47 4.51 5.88 14.47
CA ASP A 47 5.58 5.02 14.97
C ASP A 47 5.83 3.82 14.05
N LYS A 48 6.86 3.07 14.40
CA LYS A 48 7.31 1.90 13.64
C LYS A 48 6.24 0.81 13.62
N THR A 49 5.57 0.57 14.74
CA THR A 49 4.55 -0.47 14.85
C THR A 49 3.36 -0.19 13.94
N ALA A 50 2.91 1.06 13.84
CA ALA A 50 1.88 1.48 12.89
C ALA A 50 2.30 1.18 11.44
N ALA A 51 3.55 1.45 11.09
CA ALA A 51 4.08 1.18 9.75
C ALA A 51 4.16 -0.32 9.45
N GLU A 52 4.63 -1.14 10.40
CA GLU A 52 4.76 -2.59 10.26
C GLU A 52 3.40 -3.27 10.12
N LEU A 53 2.42 -2.90 10.95
CA LEU A 53 1.06 -3.43 10.87
C LEU A 53 0.39 -3.05 9.55
N PHE A 54 0.58 -1.82 9.09
CA PHE A 54 0.06 -1.37 7.80
C PHE A 54 0.73 -2.10 6.62
N ALA A 55 2.05 -2.24 6.68
CA ALA A 55 2.82 -2.97 5.67
C ALA A 55 2.41 -4.44 5.60
N PHE A 56 2.24 -5.10 6.74
CA PHE A 56 1.75 -6.47 6.82
C PHE A 56 0.34 -6.60 6.27
N HIS A 57 -0.57 -5.69 6.62
CA HIS A 57 -1.93 -5.67 6.06
C HIS A 57 -1.92 -5.62 4.53
N LEU A 58 -1.14 -4.72 3.94
CA LEU A 58 -1.02 -4.61 2.49
C LEU A 58 -0.30 -5.81 1.85
N ALA A 59 0.67 -6.43 2.54
CA ALA A 59 1.30 -7.66 2.08
C ALA A 59 0.32 -8.85 2.04
N LYS A 60 -0.61 -8.95 3.00
CA LYS A 60 -1.70 -9.95 2.96
C LYS A 60 -2.64 -9.70 1.79
N LYS A 61 -3.01 -8.44 1.55
CA LYS A 61 -3.82 -8.06 0.37
C LYS A 61 -3.12 -8.40 -0.94
N LEU A 62 -1.81 -8.18 -1.01
CA LEU A 62 -0.97 -8.55 -2.13
C LEU A 62 -1.01 -10.05 -2.42
N GLN A 63 -0.86 -10.87 -1.37
CA GLN A 63 -0.91 -12.33 -1.46
C GLN A 63 -2.28 -12.81 -1.96
N GLN A 64 -3.37 -12.23 -1.41
CA GLN A 64 -4.74 -12.53 -1.83
C GLN A 64 -4.95 -12.20 -3.32
N GLU A 65 -4.59 -10.98 -3.74
CA GLU A 65 -4.70 -10.54 -5.12
C GLU A 65 -3.94 -11.46 -6.08
N MET A 66 -2.70 -11.81 -5.75
CA MET A 66 -1.87 -12.64 -6.61
C MET A 66 -2.37 -14.09 -6.71
N ASN A 67 -3.06 -14.61 -5.68
CA ASN A 67 -3.69 -15.93 -5.70
C ASN A 67 -4.95 -15.97 -6.58
N GLU A 68 -5.67 -14.86 -6.69
CA GLU A 68 -6.91 -14.75 -7.49
C GLU A 68 -6.62 -14.43 -8.97
N VAL A 69 -5.52 -13.74 -9.23
CA VAL A 69 -5.12 -13.31 -10.57
C VAL A 69 -4.57 -14.48 -11.39
N LYS A 70 -5.05 -14.61 -12.63
CA LYS A 70 -4.42 -15.51 -13.61
C LYS A 70 -2.99 -15.05 -13.88
N ARG A 71 -2.05 -15.99 -13.89
CA ARG A 71 -0.64 -15.77 -14.27
C ARG A 71 -0.54 -14.81 -15.45
N TYR A 72 0.27 -13.77 -15.30
CA TYR A 72 0.52 -12.85 -16.40
C TYR A 72 1.34 -13.53 -17.52
N LYS A 73 1.03 -13.20 -18.77
CA LYS A 73 1.55 -13.89 -19.95
C LYS A 73 3.07 -13.74 -20.10
N GLU A 74 3.65 -12.68 -19.56
CA GLU A 74 5.08 -12.35 -19.58
C GLU A 74 5.94 -13.15 -18.59
N PHE A 75 5.33 -13.97 -17.72
CA PHE A 75 6.04 -14.87 -16.81
C PHE A 75 5.81 -16.32 -17.22
N THR A 76 6.83 -17.17 -17.16
CA THR A 76 6.61 -18.63 -17.23
C THR A 76 5.84 -19.13 -16.02
N GLN A 77 5.37 -20.39 -16.07
CA GLN A 77 4.70 -20.99 -14.92
C GLN A 77 5.63 -21.06 -13.70
N GLU A 78 6.89 -21.41 -13.92
CA GLU A 78 7.93 -21.51 -12.89
C GLU A 78 8.23 -20.13 -12.30
N GLU A 79 8.40 -19.11 -13.14
CA GLU A 79 8.62 -17.73 -12.71
C GLU A 79 7.46 -17.17 -11.89
N TRP A 80 6.22 -17.54 -12.23
CA TRP A 80 5.03 -17.16 -11.47
C TRP A 80 4.98 -17.86 -10.11
N SER A 81 5.21 -19.17 -10.09
CA SER A 81 5.25 -19.98 -8.86
C SER A 81 6.33 -19.52 -7.88
N ILE A 82 7.53 -19.17 -8.37
CA ILE A 82 8.61 -18.62 -7.53
C ILE A 82 8.15 -17.34 -6.82
N ARG A 83 7.41 -16.47 -7.51
CA ARG A 83 6.91 -15.21 -6.95
C ARG A 83 5.78 -15.42 -5.95
N LEU A 84 4.85 -16.34 -6.24
CA LEU A 84 3.80 -16.73 -5.30
C LEU A 84 4.39 -17.24 -3.99
N ASN A 85 5.34 -18.19 -4.08
CA ASN A 85 6.01 -18.74 -2.91
C ASN A 85 6.76 -17.66 -2.13
N LEU A 86 7.50 -16.78 -2.82
CA LEU A 86 8.21 -15.69 -2.15
C LEU A 86 7.28 -14.76 -1.38
N ILE A 87 6.14 -14.36 -1.97
CA ILE A 87 5.16 -13.52 -1.28
C ILE A 87 4.56 -14.27 -0.09
N SER A 88 4.20 -15.53 -0.26
CA SER A 88 3.65 -16.35 0.82
C SER A 88 4.61 -16.51 1.99
N ASP A 89 5.86 -16.87 1.73
CA ASP A 89 6.91 -17.03 2.73
C ASP A 89 7.20 -15.70 3.45
N THR A 90 7.16 -14.59 2.71
CA THR A 90 7.38 -13.25 3.28
C THR A 90 6.24 -12.86 4.22
N VAL A 91 4.98 -13.08 3.83
CA VAL A 91 3.81 -12.79 4.68
C VAL A 91 3.86 -13.63 5.96
N ALA A 92 4.19 -14.92 5.86
CA ALA A 92 4.34 -15.77 7.03
C ALA A 92 5.45 -15.28 7.99
N GLN A 93 6.59 -14.84 7.46
CA GLN A 93 7.68 -14.28 8.28
C GLN A 93 7.33 -12.93 8.90
N MET A 94 6.57 -12.07 8.20
CA MET A 94 6.05 -10.83 8.77
C MET A 94 5.11 -11.11 9.94
N GLU A 95 4.21 -12.09 9.80
CA GLU A 95 3.28 -12.50 10.86
C GLU A 95 4.03 -13.04 12.09
N ASP A 96 5.00 -13.94 11.88
CA ASP A 96 5.83 -14.50 12.95
C ASP A 96 6.69 -13.44 13.65
N TYR A 97 7.25 -12.48 12.91
CA TYR A 97 7.96 -11.35 13.50
C TYR A 97 7.05 -10.45 14.34
N LEU A 98 5.84 -10.15 13.86
CA LEU A 98 4.89 -9.32 14.59
C LEU A 98 4.41 -9.98 15.89
N ALA A 99 4.32 -11.33 15.91
CA ALA A 99 3.97 -12.08 17.10
C ALA A 99 5.12 -12.15 18.13
N ASP A 100 6.35 -12.31 17.66
CA ASP A 100 7.55 -12.41 18.50
C ASP A 100 8.76 -11.73 17.81
N PRO A 101 9.01 -10.43 18.05
CA PRO A 101 10.04 -9.67 17.37
C PRO A 101 11.46 -10.01 17.87
N THR A 102 12.21 -10.78 17.09
CA THR A 102 13.63 -11.07 17.37
C THR A 102 14.58 -10.42 16.37
N ALA A 103 15.83 -10.21 16.77
CA ALA A 103 16.87 -9.68 15.87
C ALA A 103 17.14 -10.61 14.68
N GLU A 104 17.06 -11.92 14.90
CA GLU A 104 17.22 -12.96 13.87
C GLU A 104 16.10 -12.90 12.82
N LYS A 105 14.83 -12.83 13.26
CA LYS A 105 13.67 -12.67 12.36
C LYS A 105 13.73 -11.33 11.62
N LYS A 106 14.18 -10.26 12.28
CA LYS A 106 14.41 -8.97 11.59
C LYS A 106 15.52 -9.09 10.53
N HIS A 107 16.57 -9.87 10.81
CA HIS A 107 17.66 -10.07 9.87
C HIS A 107 17.22 -10.86 8.62
N SER A 108 16.32 -11.83 8.76
CA SER A 108 15.81 -12.61 7.63
C SER A 108 15.12 -11.74 6.56
N PHE A 109 14.54 -10.61 6.95
CA PHE A 109 13.97 -9.64 6.01
C PHE A 109 15.01 -9.05 5.04
N TRP A 110 16.28 -8.90 5.44
CA TRP A 110 17.34 -8.46 4.53
C TRP A 110 17.67 -9.52 3.47
N GLU A 111 17.58 -10.80 3.83
CA GLU A 111 17.75 -11.90 2.89
C GLU A 111 16.58 -11.97 1.89
N LEU A 112 15.34 -11.72 2.35
CA LEU A 112 14.18 -11.59 1.48
C LEU A 112 14.30 -10.40 0.52
N LEU A 113 14.76 -9.24 1.00
CA LEU A 113 15.04 -8.07 0.15
C LEU A 113 16.07 -8.41 -0.94
N ARG A 114 17.16 -9.09 -0.60
CA ARG A 114 18.17 -9.53 -1.57
C ARG A 114 17.58 -10.50 -2.61
N ARG A 115 16.67 -11.39 -2.21
CA ARG A 115 15.95 -12.28 -3.13
C ARG A 115 15.03 -11.51 -4.07
N ILE A 116 14.30 -10.51 -3.56
CA ILE A 116 13.46 -9.63 -4.40
C ILE A 116 14.32 -8.90 -5.42
N ASP A 117 15.44 -8.31 -4.97
CA ASP A 117 16.39 -7.64 -5.85
C ASP A 117 16.86 -8.60 -6.95
N GLY A 118 17.27 -9.83 -6.62
CA GLY A 118 17.68 -10.86 -7.60
C GLY A 118 16.60 -11.18 -8.66
N LEU A 119 15.32 -11.16 -8.29
CA LEU A 119 14.20 -11.40 -9.20
C LEU A 119 13.82 -10.18 -10.05
N GLN A 120 14.31 -8.99 -9.70
CA GLN A 120 14.03 -7.71 -10.38
C GLN A 120 15.22 -7.14 -11.16
N SER A 121 16.46 -7.53 -10.84
CA SER A 121 17.71 -6.81 -11.17
C SER A 121 18.20 -6.90 -12.64
N ASN A 122 17.37 -7.30 -13.59
CA ASN A 122 17.76 -7.39 -15.01
C ASN A 122 17.32 -6.20 -15.89
N HIS A 123 16.77 -5.12 -15.32
CA HIS A 123 16.20 -4.01 -16.11
C HIS A 123 16.56 -2.62 -15.58
N TYR A 124 17.85 -2.27 -15.57
CA TYR A 124 18.27 -0.88 -15.41
C TYR A 124 18.30 -0.19 -16.77
N GLY A 125 17.51 0.86 -16.93
CA GLY A 125 17.64 1.77 -18.06
C GLY A 125 18.33 3.05 -17.62
N ARG A 126 19.37 3.45 -18.36
CA ARG A 126 19.87 4.83 -18.28
C ARG A 126 18.89 5.71 -19.06
N VAL A 127 18.14 6.54 -18.37
CA VAL A 127 17.48 7.70 -18.97
C VAL A 127 18.34 8.90 -18.61
N ASN A 128 18.59 9.82 -19.55
CA ASN A 128 19.66 10.84 -19.60
C ASN A 128 20.01 11.65 -18.33
N TRP A 129 19.28 11.51 -17.22
CA TRP A 129 19.55 12.21 -15.95
C TRP A 129 19.41 11.34 -14.69
N SER A 130 19.11 10.04 -14.79
CA SER A 130 19.04 9.11 -13.64
C SER A 130 19.03 7.63 -14.04
N THR A 131 19.57 6.76 -13.18
CA THR A 131 19.29 5.32 -13.24
C THR A 131 17.84 5.09 -12.80
N VAL A 132 16.98 4.61 -13.70
CA VAL A 132 15.60 4.24 -13.37
C VAL A 132 15.54 2.71 -13.26
N SER A 133 15.12 2.21 -12.11
CA SER A 133 14.84 0.78 -11.91
C SER A 133 13.52 0.44 -12.59
N PHE A 134 13.55 -0.42 -13.61
CA PHE A 134 12.32 -1.00 -14.15
C PHE A 134 11.97 -2.25 -13.35
N PHE A 135 10.88 -2.16 -12.60
CA PHE A 135 10.38 -3.30 -11.84
C PHE A 135 9.58 -4.22 -12.77
N ARG A 136 10.08 -5.44 -13.00
CA ARG A 136 9.39 -6.44 -13.83
C ARG A 136 8.04 -6.88 -13.24
N SER A 137 7.88 -6.80 -11.92
CA SER A 137 6.64 -7.13 -11.21
C SER A 137 6.25 -6.04 -10.23
N GLY A 138 5.08 -5.44 -10.46
CA GLY A 138 4.47 -4.51 -9.52
C GLY A 138 4.07 -5.17 -8.19
N TYR A 139 3.99 -6.50 -8.11
CA TYR A 139 3.78 -7.21 -6.85
C TYR A 139 5.04 -7.19 -6.00
N LEU A 140 6.18 -7.58 -6.59
CA LEU A 140 7.46 -7.59 -5.88
C LEU A 140 7.91 -6.19 -5.43
N LEU A 141 7.57 -5.15 -6.18
CA LEU A 141 7.81 -3.76 -5.75
C LEU A 141 7.04 -3.41 -4.46
N LYS A 142 5.77 -3.80 -4.38
CA LYS A 142 4.96 -3.61 -3.17
C LYS A 142 5.54 -4.40 -2.00
N LEU A 143 5.97 -5.65 -2.24
CA LEU A 143 6.60 -6.48 -1.23
C LEU A 143 7.93 -5.90 -0.72
N ASP A 144 8.78 -5.36 -1.61
CA ASP A 144 10.01 -4.64 -1.23
C ASP A 144 9.71 -3.47 -0.28
N TYR A 145 8.75 -2.62 -0.65
CA TYR A 145 8.38 -1.47 0.18
C TYR A 145 7.76 -1.90 1.52
N ALA A 146 7.01 -3.00 1.54
CA ALA A 146 6.48 -3.56 2.78
C ALA A 146 7.60 -4.04 3.71
N LEU A 147 8.56 -4.83 3.21
CA LEU A 147 9.72 -5.29 3.99
C LEU A 147 10.57 -4.14 4.53
N ARG A 148 10.74 -3.07 3.75
CA ARG A 148 11.47 -1.87 4.18
C ARG A 148 10.84 -1.19 5.39
N CYS A 149 9.53 -1.32 5.61
CA CYS A 149 8.87 -0.79 6.81
C CYS A 149 9.36 -1.49 8.10
N PHE A 150 9.85 -2.73 8.00
CA PHE A 150 10.36 -3.49 9.15
C PHE A 150 11.84 -3.22 9.45
N VAL A 151 12.64 -2.99 8.41
CA VAL A 151 14.11 -2.93 8.53
C VAL A 151 14.69 -1.52 8.51
N GLU A 152 14.06 -0.57 7.82
CA GLU A 152 14.57 0.79 7.65
C GLU A 152 14.19 1.71 8.81
N GLN A 153 14.99 2.75 9.04
CA GLN A 153 14.68 3.76 10.06
C GLN A 153 13.57 4.73 9.61
N ASP A 154 13.53 5.09 8.32
CA ASP A 154 12.51 5.99 7.76
C ASP A 154 11.23 5.21 7.37
N PHE A 155 10.68 4.46 8.33
CA PHE A 155 9.51 3.60 8.13
C PHE A 155 8.30 4.39 7.59
N SER A 156 8.14 5.66 7.98
CA SER A 156 7.02 6.50 7.56
C SER A 156 7.04 6.80 6.05
N SER A 157 8.24 7.01 5.50
CA SER A 157 8.45 7.24 4.07
C SER A 157 8.21 5.97 3.27
N TRP A 158 8.66 4.81 3.77
CA TRP A 158 8.43 3.52 3.11
C TRP A 158 6.97 3.09 3.13
N ALA A 159 6.27 3.23 4.26
CA ALA A 159 4.84 2.95 4.33
C ALA A 159 4.02 3.91 3.44
N TYR A 160 4.43 5.18 3.33
CA TYR A 160 3.84 6.11 2.36
C TYR A 160 4.08 5.66 0.91
N LYS A 161 5.31 5.29 0.55
CA LYS A 161 5.62 4.77 -0.80
C LYS A 161 4.82 3.52 -1.10
N LEU A 162 4.68 2.60 -0.14
CA LEU A 162 3.87 1.39 -0.23
C LEU A 162 2.42 1.73 -0.55
N ALA A 163 1.79 2.61 0.23
CA ALA A 163 0.43 3.04 -0.02
C ALA A 163 0.26 3.68 -1.41
N MET A 164 1.24 4.47 -1.85
CA MET A 164 1.22 5.11 -3.16
C MET A 164 1.24 4.07 -4.28
N VAL A 165 2.17 3.11 -4.27
CA VAL A 165 2.20 2.04 -5.29
C VAL A 165 1.02 1.09 -5.19
N TYR A 166 0.36 1.04 -4.04
CA TYR A 166 -0.86 0.26 -3.82
C TYR A 166 -2.10 0.94 -4.40
N VAL A 167 -2.27 2.25 -4.22
CA VAL A 167 -3.49 3.00 -4.59
C VAL A 167 -3.43 3.63 -5.98
N VAL A 168 -2.28 4.16 -6.38
CA VAL A 168 -2.14 4.93 -7.64
C VAL A 168 -2.31 4.02 -8.84
N ARG A 169 -3.05 4.51 -9.85
CA ARG A 169 -3.28 3.79 -11.10
C ARG A 169 -2.97 4.71 -12.28
N TYR A 170 -2.89 4.10 -13.47
CA TYR A 170 -2.71 4.78 -14.74
C TYR A 170 -3.77 4.29 -15.71
N GLU A 171 -4.42 5.22 -16.38
CA GLU A 171 -5.30 4.95 -17.52
C GLU A 171 -5.05 6.06 -18.56
N PRO A 172 -4.90 5.75 -19.87
CA PRO A 172 -4.57 6.76 -20.88
C PRO A 172 -5.54 7.95 -20.94
N SER A 173 -6.82 7.73 -20.63
CA SER A 173 -7.88 8.74 -20.60
C SER A 173 -7.71 9.77 -19.46
N TYR A 174 -7.12 9.35 -18.33
CA TYR A 174 -7.02 10.16 -17.11
C TYR A 174 -5.59 10.56 -16.75
N GLY A 175 -4.59 9.83 -17.25
CA GLY A 175 -3.19 9.92 -16.81
C GLY A 175 -2.90 9.11 -15.54
N SER A 176 -1.80 9.44 -14.86
CA SER A 176 -1.36 8.79 -13.62
C SER A 176 -1.85 9.54 -12.39
N GLY A 177 -2.52 8.87 -11.46
CA GLY A 177 -2.95 9.46 -10.20
C GLY A 177 -4.03 8.64 -9.50
N LEU A 178 -4.93 9.33 -8.80
CA LEU A 178 -6.13 8.72 -8.25
C LEU A 178 -7.24 8.82 -9.30
N ILE A 179 -7.72 7.67 -9.74
CA ILE A 179 -8.76 7.52 -10.78
C ILE A 179 -9.84 6.56 -10.25
N PRO A 180 -10.96 6.31 -10.96
CA PRO A 180 -12.01 5.42 -10.44
C PRO A 180 -11.49 4.03 -10.05
N ALA A 181 -10.56 3.47 -10.83
CA ALA A 181 -9.91 2.22 -10.51
C ALA A 181 -9.10 2.24 -9.19
N SER A 182 -8.73 3.42 -8.66
CA SER A 182 -8.05 3.60 -7.36
C SER A 182 -8.99 3.46 -6.16
N VAL A 183 -10.30 3.58 -6.35
CA VAL A 183 -11.29 3.66 -5.25
C VAL A 183 -11.24 2.46 -4.30
N PRO A 184 -11.23 1.19 -4.77
CA PRO A 184 -11.22 0.04 -3.86
C PRO A 184 -10.01 0.07 -2.92
N MET A 185 -8.81 0.31 -3.46
CA MET A 185 -7.59 0.37 -2.67
C MET A 185 -7.55 1.56 -1.71
N LEU A 186 -8.11 2.71 -2.11
CA LEU A 186 -8.17 3.88 -1.22
C LEU A 186 -9.14 3.65 -0.05
N LEU A 187 -10.25 2.95 -0.29
CA LEU A 187 -11.16 2.51 0.76
C LEU A 187 -10.48 1.52 1.71
N GLU A 188 -9.73 0.54 1.21
CA GLU A 188 -8.99 -0.40 2.05
C GLU A 188 -7.95 0.30 2.94
N VAL A 189 -7.17 1.22 2.38
CA VAL A 189 -6.21 2.03 3.18
C VAL A 189 -6.95 2.85 4.24
N SER A 190 -8.09 3.44 3.89
CA SER A 190 -8.89 4.22 4.82
C SER A 190 -9.46 3.34 5.94
N GLU A 191 -9.88 2.12 5.60
CA GLU A 191 -10.44 1.12 6.52
C GLU A 191 -9.40 0.67 7.53
N PHE A 192 -8.18 0.37 7.06
CA PHE A 192 -7.08 0.04 7.96
C PHE A 192 -6.86 1.14 9.00
N TRP A 193 -6.72 2.40 8.57
CA TRP A 193 -6.43 3.51 9.49
C TRP A 193 -7.61 3.85 10.39
N CYS A 194 -8.85 3.62 9.95
CA CYS A 194 -10.02 3.79 10.79
C CYS A 194 -10.03 2.76 11.93
N ASN A 195 -9.82 1.49 11.60
CA ASN A 195 -9.72 0.43 12.59
C ASN A 195 -8.54 0.66 13.54
N TYR A 196 -7.36 1.01 13.02
CA TYR A 196 -6.15 1.22 13.82
C TYR A 196 -6.28 2.33 14.86
N TYR A 197 -6.98 3.44 14.53
CA TYR A 197 -7.07 4.61 15.42
C TYR A 197 -8.36 4.72 16.21
N PHE A 198 -9.42 4.04 15.79
CA PHE A 198 -10.75 4.20 16.38
C PHE A 198 -11.43 2.88 16.74
N ASP A 199 -10.77 1.74 16.52
CA ASP A 199 -11.30 0.40 16.80
C ASP A 199 -12.69 0.15 16.20
N CYS A 200 -12.96 0.75 15.04
CA CYS A 200 -14.22 0.60 14.31
C CYS A 200 -14.01 0.76 12.79
N SER A 201 -14.98 0.23 12.05
CA SER A 201 -14.99 0.29 10.59
C SER A 201 -15.26 1.70 10.06
N LEU A 202 -14.94 1.96 8.79
CA LEU A 202 -15.30 3.24 8.16
C LEU A 202 -16.80 3.46 8.13
N ILE A 203 -17.60 2.41 7.96
CA ILE A 203 -19.07 2.50 7.90
C ILE A 203 -19.62 2.99 9.23
N GLU A 204 -19.09 2.50 10.35
CA GLU A 204 -19.51 2.93 11.68
C GLU A 204 -19.04 4.36 11.99
N LYS A 205 -17.81 4.71 11.61
CA LYS A 205 -17.20 6.00 11.94
C LYS A 205 -17.67 7.14 11.04
N PHE A 206 -17.86 6.87 9.75
CA PHE A 206 -18.17 7.83 8.70
C PHE A 206 -19.38 7.41 7.84
N PRO A 207 -20.54 7.10 8.45
CA PRO A 207 -21.70 6.55 7.74
C PRO A 207 -22.23 7.48 6.64
N GLN A 208 -22.10 8.80 6.82
CA GLN A 208 -22.58 9.79 5.85
C GLN A 208 -21.64 9.96 4.67
N ASP A 209 -20.33 9.80 4.88
CA ASP A 209 -19.32 9.99 3.84
C ASP A 209 -19.28 8.80 2.86
N LEU A 210 -19.73 7.61 3.30
CA LEU A 210 -19.82 6.40 2.46
C LEU A 210 -21.18 6.19 1.77
N LYS A 211 -22.28 6.73 2.31
CA LYS A 211 -23.60 6.68 1.66
C LYS A 211 -23.62 7.42 0.32
N ILE A 212 -22.79 8.46 0.19
CA ILE A 212 -22.67 9.24 -1.04
C ILE A 212 -21.95 8.44 -2.13
N SER A 213 -21.06 7.49 -1.76
CA SER A 213 -20.28 6.69 -2.72
C SER A 213 -20.99 5.44 -3.27
N CYS A 214 -22.06 4.95 -2.62
CA CYS A 214 -22.80 3.74 -3.04
C CYS A 214 -24.12 4.04 -3.77
N LEU A 215 -24.48 5.31 -3.96
CA LEU A 215 -25.65 5.73 -4.74
C LEU A 215 -25.23 6.03 -6.18
N LYS A 216 -24.93 4.97 -6.96
CA LYS A 216 -25.17 4.83 -8.41
C LYS A 216 -24.52 3.56 -8.94
#